data_AF-A0A6J4UK80-F1
#
_entry.id   AF-A0A6J4UK80-F1
#
_cell.length_a   1.000
_cell.length_b   1.000
_cell.length_c   1.000
_cell.angle_alpha   90.00
_cell.angle_beta   90.00
_cell.angle_gamma   90.00
#
_symmetry.space_group_name_H-M   'P 1'
#
loop_
_entity.id
_entity.type
_entity.pdbx_description
1 polymer ?
#
loop_
_entity_poly.entity_id
_entity_poly.type
_entity_poly.pdbx_seq_one_letter_code
_entity_poly.pdbx_strand_id
1 'polypeptide(L)' 'MDITVHAGFLPPNDPGASLAFYRDTFGFAVRNDVRYGGMRRITVGPADQPGTSISGLPVRR' A
#
# COMPACT_ATOMS: atom_id res chain seq x y z
N MET A 1 17.22 7.24 -19.41
CA MET A 1 16.90 7.85 -18.11
C MET A 1 15.70 7.10 -17.58
N ASP A 2 15.88 6.34 -16.51
CA ASP A 2 14.83 5.48 -15.95
C ASP A 2 14.22 6.19 -14.73
N ILE A 3 12.94 6.51 -14.82
CA ILE A 3 12.18 7.15 -13.73
C ILE A 3 11.40 6.06 -13.02
N THR A 4 11.77 5.77 -11.78
CA THR A 4 11.09 4.75 -10.95
C THR A 4 10.24 5.45 -9.89
N VAL A 5 8.97 5.10 -9.80
CA VAL A 5 8.08 5.65 -8.76
C VAL A 5 8.45 5.02 -7.42
N HIS A 6 9.03 5.81 -6.51
CA HIS A 6 9.44 5.31 -5.19
C HIS A 6 8.25 5.03 -4.28
N ALA A 7 7.26 5.93 -4.24
CA ALA A 7 6.04 5.68 -3.49
C ALA A 7 4.80 6.39 -4.02
N GLY A 8 3.65 5.73 -3.88
CA GLY A 8 2.33 6.27 -4.20
C GLY A 8 1.43 6.30 -2.97
N PHE A 9 0.67 7.38 -2.82
CA PHE A 9 -0.27 7.55 -1.71
C PHE A 9 -1.71 7.36 -2.19
N LEU A 10 -2.36 6.30 -1.72
CA LEU A 10 -3.74 5.97 -2.10
C LEU A 10 -4.56 5.75 -0.82
N PRO A 11 -5.46 6.69 -0.45
CA PRO A 11 -6.34 6.50 0.70
C PRO A 11 -7.36 5.40 0.39
N PRO A 12 -7.32 4.25 1.08
CA PRO A 12 -8.28 3.17 0.83
C PRO A 12 -9.59 3.47 1.54
N ASN A 13 -10.71 3.32 0.82
CA ASN A 13 -12.05 3.37 1.43
C ASN A 13 -12.32 2.12 2.29
N ASP A 14 -11.73 0.98 1.92
CA ASP A 14 -11.75 -0.28 2.67
C ASP A 14 -10.33 -0.91 2.64
N PRO A 15 -9.60 -0.86 3.77
CA PRO A 15 -8.25 -1.43 3.86
C PRO A 15 -8.18 -2.95 3.60
N GLY A 16 -9.27 -3.69 3.83
CA GLY A 16 -9.35 -5.12 3.56
C GLY A 16 -9.45 -5.40 2.07
N ALA A 17 -10.37 -4.71 1.38
CA ALA A 17 -10.54 -4.83 -0.06
C ALA A 17 -9.29 -4.38 -0.83
N SER A 18 -8.65 -3.29 -0.41
CA SER A 18 -7.39 -2.84 -1.01
C SER A 18 -6.26 -3.84 -0.82
N LEU A 19 -6.16 -4.49 0.34
CA LEU A 19 -5.14 -5.51 0.57
C LEU A 19 -5.35 -6.74 -0.33
N ALA A 20 -6.59 -7.24 -0.43
CA ALA A 20 -6.91 -8.35 -1.33
C ALA A 20 -6.57 -8.00 -2.79
N PHE A 21 -6.89 -6.80 -3.24
CA PHE A 21 -6.55 -6.36 -4.59
C PHE A 21 -5.04 -6.32 -4.85
N TYR A 22 -4.25 -5.67 -3.98
CA TYR A 22 -2.81 -5.55 -4.22
C TYR A 22 -2.05 -6.87 -4.01
N ARG A 23 -2.43 -7.66 -3.00
CA ARG A 23 -1.76 -8.94 -2.71
C ARG A 23 -2.22 -10.06 -3.64
N ASP A 24 -3.54 -10.21 -3.81
CA ASP A 24 -4.10 -11.40 -4.46
C ASP A 24 -4.23 -11.20 -5.98
N THR A 25 -4.47 -9.98 -6.48
CA THR A 25 -4.52 -9.70 -7.93
C THR A 25 -3.15 -9.34 -8.51
N PHE A 26 -2.39 -8.48 -7.82
CA PHE A 26 -1.10 -7.99 -8.32
C PHE A 26 0.12 -8.70 -7.73
N GLY A 27 -0.06 -9.60 -6.75
CA GLY A 27 1.06 -10.33 -6.13
C GLY A 27 2.00 -9.44 -5.29
N PHE A 28 1.54 -8.27 -4.85
CA PHE A 28 2.38 -7.37 -4.06
C PHE A 28 2.63 -7.93 -2.66
N ALA A 29 3.85 -7.75 -2.18
CA ALA A 29 4.23 -8.10 -0.83
C ALA A 29 3.80 -7.00 0.15
N VAL A 30 3.24 -7.41 1.30
CA VAL A 30 2.97 -6.50 2.42
C VAL A 30 4.27 -6.22 3.14
N ARG A 31 4.70 -4.96 3.19
CA ARG A 31 5.93 -4.51 3.84
C ARG A 31 5.68 -3.91 5.21
N ASN A 32 4.52 -3.29 5.41
CA ASN A 32 4.14 -2.71 6.68
C ASN A 32 2.62 -2.77 6.86
N ASP A 33 2.15 -3.13 8.05
CA ASP A 33 0.72 -3.15 8.40
C ASP A 33 0.59 -2.66 9.84
N VAL A 34 0.29 -1.37 10.00
CA VAL A 34 0.23 -0.69 11.29
C VAL A 34 -1.21 -0.31 11.58
N ARG A 35 -1.70 -0.67 12.77
CA ARG A 35 -2.99 -0.22 13.28
C ARG A 35 -2.77 0.84 14.35
N TYR A 36 -3.39 2.01 14.21
CA TYR A 36 -3.28 3.11 15.16
C TYR A 36 -4.58 3.89 15.26
N GLY A 37 -5.14 4.02 16.46
CA GLY A 37 -6.32 4.87 16.71
C GLY A 37 -7.55 4.54 15.86
N GLY A 38 -7.84 3.26 15.64
CA GLY A 38 -8.93 2.81 14.76
C GLY A 38 -8.61 2.89 13.26
N MET A 39 -7.40 3.32 12.89
CA MET A 39 -6.92 3.39 11.51
C MET A 39 -5.99 2.22 11.21
N ARG A 40 -5.99 1.75 9.98
CA ARG A 40 -5.05 0.74 9.48
C ARG A 40 -4.28 1.31 8.29
N ARG A 41 -2.96 1.36 8.41
CA ARG A 41 -2.02 1.77 7.36
C ARG A 41 -1.33 0.53 6.83
N ILE A 42 -1.47 0.28 5.54
CA ILE A 42 -0.85 -0.85 4.86
C ILE A 42 0.10 -0.30 3.82
N THR A 43 1.33 -0.81 3.80
CA THR A 43 2.32 -0.55 2.76
C THR A 43 2.55 -1.84 2.00
N VAL A 44 2.33 -1.78 0.68
CA VAL A 44 2.49 -2.89 -0.25
C VAL A 44 3.42 -2.47 -1.39
N GLY A 45 4.10 -3.42 -2.02
CA GLY A 45 4.89 -3.14 -3.22
C GLY A 45 5.25 -4.40 -3.98
N PRO A 46 5.73 -4.27 -5.24
CA PRO A 46 6.18 -5.40 -6.04
C PRO A 46 7.29 -6.16 -5.32
N ALA A 47 7.26 -7.50 -5.33
CA ALA A 47 8.25 -8.31 -4.62
C ALA A 47 9.67 -8.17 -5.20
N ASP A 48 9.76 -7.89 -6.50
CA ASP A 48 10.97 -7.73 -7.29
C ASP A 48 11.53 -6.30 -7.27
N GLN A 49 10.77 -5.31 -6.77
CA GLN A 49 11.16 -3.90 -6.72
C GLN A 49 10.98 -3.31 -5.31
N PRO A 50 11.94 -3.56 -4.38
CA PRO A 50 11.90 -3.01 -3.02
C PRO A 50 11.88 -1.48 -2.96
N GLY A 51 12.35 -0.80 -4.02
CA GLY A 51 12.34 0.66 -4.12
C GLY A 51 10.97 1.31 -4.38
N THR A 52 9.95 0.53 -4.77
CA THR A 52 8.60 1.05 -5.11
C THR A 52 7.57 0.58 -4.08
N SER A 53 6.89 1.52 -3.42
CA SER A 53 5.96 1.23 -2.31
C SER A 53 4.66 2.05 -2.39
N ILE A 54 3.50 1.40 -2.35
CA ILE A 54 2.21 2.08 -2.18
C ILE A 54 1.88 2.12 -0.69
N SER A 55 1.63 3.31 -0.14
CA SER A 55 1.27 3.50 1.28
C SER A 55 0.00 4.34 1.38
N GLY A 56 -1.05 3.84 2.02
CA GLY A 56 -2.27 4.60 2.29
C GLY A 56 -2.36 5.12 3.73
N LEU A 57 -2.49 6.44 3.92
CA LEU A 57 -3.22 7.01 5.08
C LEU A 57 -4.61 7.44 4.57
N PRO A 58 -5.69 7.27 5.34
CA PRO A 58 -6.94 7.93 5.03
C PRO A 58 -6.88 9.41 5.40
N VAL A 59 -7.46 10.27 4.56
CA VAL A 59 -7.72 11.68 4.88
C VAL A 59 -9.00 11.72 5.71
N ARG A 60 -8.99 12.35 6.89
CA ARG A 60 -10.23 12.59 7.65
C ARG A 60 -11.18 13.41 6.77
N ARG A 61 -12.44 12.99 6.65
CA ARG A 61 -13.51 13.94 6.34
C ARG A 61 -13.71 14.87 7.53
#